data_AF-A0A357TH27-F1
#
_entry.id   AF-A0A357TH27-F1
#
_cell.length_a   1.000
_cell.length_b   1.000
_cell.length_c   1.000
_cell.angle_alpha   90.00
_cell.angle_beta   90.00
_cell.angle_gamma   90.00
#
_symmetry.space_group_name_H-M   'P 1'
#
loop_
_entity.id
_entity.type
_entity.pdbx_description
1 polymer ?
#
loop_
_entity_poly.entity_id
_entity_poly.type
_entity_poly.pdbx_seq_one_letter_code
_entity_poly.pdbx_strand_id
1 'polypeptide(L)'
;MGTAAEIARVRSVVEGRTGSPYRGRDLYLQRCAACHKLFHKGGDIGPNLTAYQRTDLDTLLPAILDPSREIREGHEHMQVQTRDGRRLSGFLSDQTNRLLILRGIDGSDTVVE
;
A
#
# COMPACT_ATOMS: atom_id res chain seq x y z
N MET A 1 13.92 3.44 -18.66
CA MET A 1 12.83 4.40 -18.93
C MET A 1 12.43 4.99 -17.59
N GLY A 2 12.43 6.31 -17.42
CA GLY A 2 12.06 6.91 -16.13
C GLY A 2 10.58 6.73 -15.81
N THR A 3 10.21 6.78 -14.52
CA THR A 3 8.84 6.59 -14.02
C THR A 3 7.81 7.45 -14.76
N ALA A 4 8.15 8.69 -15.12
CA ALA A 4 7.27 9.59 -15.86
C ALA A 4 6.92 9.09 -17.27
N ALA A 5 7.89 8.52 -18.00
CA ALA A 5 7.65 7.98 -19.34
C ALA A 5 6.74 6.74 -19.27
N GLU A 6 6.88 5.93 -18.22
CA GLU A 6 6.02 4.77 -18.01
C GLU A 6 4.60 5.17 -17.62
N ILE A 7 4.43 6.17 -16.73
CA ILE A 7 3.11 6.73 -16.39
C ILE A 7 2.40 7.23 -17.65
N ALA A 8 3.08 7.99 -18.52
CA ALA A 8 2.50 8.49 -19.77
C ALA A 8 2.08 7.35 -20.72
N ARG A 9 2.91 6.31 -20.84
CA ARG A 9 2.60 5.12 -21.63
C ARG A 9 1.34 4.41 -21.11
N VAL A 10 1.27 4.16 -19.80
CA VAL A 10 0.13 3.47 -19.19
C VAL A 10 -1.14 4.31 -19.28
N ARG A 11 -1.05 5.63 -19.07
CA ARG A 11 -2.19 6.55 -19.25
C ARG A 11 -2.83 6.43 -20.61
N SER A 12 -2.03 6.52 -21.68
CA SER A 12 -2.53 6.40 -23.07
C SER A 12 -3.31 5.09 -23.28
N VAL A 13 -2.83 3.99 -22.69
CA VAL A 13 -3.49 2.68 -22.77
C VAL A 13 -4.81 2.63 -21.99
N VAL A 14 -4.89 3.29 -20.84
CA VAL A 14 -6.08 3.27 -19.97
C VAL A 14 -7.16 4.24 -20.48
N GLU A 15 -6.77 5.35 -21.09
CA GLU A 15 -7.71 6.33 -21.68
C GLU A 15 -8.24 5.86 -23.04
N GLY A 16 -7.46 5.10 -23.81
CA GLY A 16 -7.84 4.64 -25.15
C GLY A 16 -8.80 3.44 -25.19
N ARG A 17 -9.10 2.80 -24.06
CA ARG A 17 -10.00 1.63 -23.99
C ARG A 17 -10.57 1.41 -22.61
N THR A 18 -11.76 0.83 -22.54
CA THR A 18 -12.35 0.43 -21.27
C THR A 18 -11.77 -0.89 -20.76
N GLY A 19 -11.72 -1.02 -19.43
CA GLY A 19 -11.38 -2.26 -18.74
C GLY A 19 -12.62 -3.06 -18.30
N SER A 20 -12.41 -4.29 -17.85
CA SER A 20 -13.46 -5.09 -17.21
C SER A 20 -13.35 -4.96 -15.68
N PRO A 21 -14.38 -4.48 -14.97
CA PRO A 21 -14.35 -4.39 -13.51
C PRO A 21 -14.26 -5.76 -12.85
N TYR A 22 -14.80 -6.81 -13.48
CA TYR A 22 -14.70 -8.18 -12.99
C TYR A 22 -13.26 -8.70 -13.04
N ARG A 23 -12.56 -8.49 -14.16
CA ARG A 23 -11.12 -8.82 -14.25
C ARG A 23 -10.28 -7.95 -13.34
N GLY A 24 -10.65 -6.68 -13.19
CA GLY A 24 -10.00 -5.76 -12.25
C GLY A 24 -10.10 -6.22 -10.79
N ARG A 25 -11.25 -6.76 -10.39
CA ARG A 25 -11.44 -7.36 -9.06
C ARG A 25 -10.46 -8.50 -8.81
N ASP A 26 -10.31 -9.42 -9.76
CA ASP A 26 -9.44 -10.58 -9.58
C ASP A 26 -7.96 -10.15 -9.51
N LEU A 27 -7.55 -9.16 -10.32
CA LEU A 27 -6.22 -8.56 -10.24
C LEU A 27 -5.98 -7.87 -8.89
N TYR A 28 -6.94 -7.11 -8.39
CA TYR A 28 -6.87 -6.48 -7.09
C TYR A 28 -6.68 -7.51 -5.97
N LEU A 29 -7.45 -8.61 -5.99
CA LEU A 29 -7.31 -9.70 -5.02
C LEU A 29 -5.92 -10.34 -5.03
N GLN A 30 -5.30 -10.46 -6.20
CA GLN A 30 -3.98 -11.07 -6.35
C GLN A 30 -2.81 -10.15 -6.01
N ARG A 31 -2.96 -8.84 -6.20
CA ARG A 31 -1.82 -7.89 -6.18
C ARG A 31 -1.91 -6.84 -5.09
N CYS A 32 -3.11 -6.47 -4.67
CA CYS A 32 -3.34 -5.31 -3.82
C CYS A 32 -3.96 -5.70 -2.47
N ALA A 33 -4.80 -6.75 -2.47
CA ALA A 33 -5.60 -7.14 -1.32
C ALA A 33 -4.77 -7.67 -0.14
N ALA A 34 -3.52 -8.08 -0.35
CA ALA A 34 -2.62 -8.41 0.75
C ALA A 34 -2.41 -7.22 1.70
N CYS A 35 -2.36 -5.99 1.15
CA CYS A 35 -2.09 -4.80 1.94
C CYS A 35 -3.34 -3.92 2.13
N HIS A 36 -4.10 -3.69 1.06
CA HIS A 36 -5.17 -2.71 1.06
C HIS A 36 -6.55 -3.34 1.19
N LYS A 37 -7.47 -2.63 1.86
CA LYS A 37 -8.90 -2.92 1.86
C LYS A 37 -9.62 -2.20 0.73
N LEU A 38 -10.56 -2.89 0.09
CA LEU A 38 -11.48 -2.34 -0.91
C LEU A 38 -12.85 -2.98 -0.72
N PHE A 39 -13.82 -2.15 -0.36
CA PHE A 39 -15.10 -2.57 0.20
C PHE A 39 -14.88 -3.49 1.41
N HIS A 40 -15.23 -4.77 1.29
CA HIS A 40 -15.16 -5.78 2.35
C HIS A 40 -14.08 -6.84 2.10
N LYS A 41 -13.13 -6.57 1.19
CA LYS A 41 -12.06 -7.50 0.80
C LYS A 41 -10.69 -6.85 1.01
N GLY A 42 -9.69 -7.69 1.31
CA GLY A 42 -8.30 -7.29 1.50
C GLY A 42 -7.91 -7.06 2.97
N GLY A 43 -6.71 -6.50 3.17
CA GLY A 43 -6.08 -6.31 4.47
C GLY A 43 -6.07 -4.86 4.96
N ASP A 44 -5.52 -4.67 6.16
CA ASP A 44 -5.45 -3.38 6.88
C ASP A 44 -3.99 -2.99 7.19
N ILE A 45 -3.08 -3.30 6.25
CA ILE A 45 -1.67 -2.87 6.30
C ILE A 45 -1.50 -1.52 5.60
N GLY A 46 -2.14 -1.37 4.44
CA GLY A 46 -2.20 -0.15 3.66
C GLY A 46 -3.53 0.57 3.88
N PRO A 47 -3.65 1.85 3.47
CA PRO A 47 -4.88 2.61 3.62
C PRO A 47 -6.07 1.94 2.92
N ASN A 48 -7.24 2.06 3.52
CA ASN A 48 -8.49 1.56 2.93
C ASN A 48 -8.86 2.38 1.67
N LEU A 49 -8.88 1.71 0.52
CA LEU A 49 -9.10 2.30 -0.80
C LEU A 49 -10.58 2.51 -1.14
N THR A 50 -11.51 2.12 -0.27
CA THR A 50 -12.96 2.17 -0.54
C THR A 50 -13.45 3.58 -0.84
N ALA A 51 -12.98 4.55 -0.05
CA ALA A 51 -13.37 5.96 -0.15
C ALA A 51 -12.49 6.78 -1.11
N TYR A 52 -11.43 6.19 -1.68
CA TYR A 52 -10.52 6.92 -2.55
C TYR A 52 -11.14 7.21 -3.92
N GLN A 53 -10.76 8.35 -4.50
CA GLN A 53 -11.16 8.77 -5.85
C GLN A 53 -10.42 7.94 -6.91
N ARG A 54 -10.91 6.73 -7.17
CA ARG A 54 -10.26 5.73 -8.04
C ARG A 54 -10.34 6.06 -9.54
N THR A 55 -10.95 7.18 -9.91
CA THR A 55 -11.03 7.69 -11.29
C THR A 55 -9.99 8.75 -11.59
N ASP A 56 -9.32 9.28 -10.56
CA ASP A 56 -8.23 10.24 -10.74
C ASP A 56 -6.94 9.52 -11.13
N LEU A 57 -6.64 9.51 -12.43
CA LEU A 57 -5.43 8.88 -12.98
C LEU A 57 -4.16 9.65 -12.64
N ASP A 58 -4.23 10.96 -12.33
CA ASP A 58 -3.06 11.74 -11.93
C ASP A 58 -2.52 11.28 -10.58
N THR A 59 -3.42 10.88 -9.67
CA THR A 59 -3.04 10.28 -8.38
C THR A 59 -2.79 8.78 -8.46
N LEU A 60 -3.67 8.04 -9.15
CA LEU A 60 -3.65 6.58 -9.10
C LEU A 60 -2.46 5.95 -9.86
N LEU A 61 -2.09 6.49 -11.02
CA LEU A 61 -1.00 5.90 -11.82
C LEU A 61 0.36 6.03 -11.13
N PRO A 62 0.76 7.18 -10.58
CA PRO A 62 1.99 7.26 -9.78
C PRO A 62 1.95 6.34 -8.56
N ALA A 63 0.83 6.27 -7.84
CA ALA A 63 0.70 5.42 -6.65
C ALA A 63 0.82 3.90 -6.97
N ILE A 64 0.41 3.48 -8.17
CA ILE A 64 0.54 2.06 -8.60
C ILE A 64 1.94 1.77 -9.14
N LEU A 65 2.51 2.67 -9.95
CA LEU A 65 3.76 2.44 -10.68
C LEU A 65 5.01 2.77 -9.86
N ASP A 66 4.87 3.66 -8.87
CA ASP A 66 5.93 4.08 -7.97
C ASP A 66 5.39 4.24 -6.53
N PRO A 67 4.91 3.16 -5.90
CA PRO A 67 4.27 3.21 -4.59
C PRO A 67 5.22 3.67 -3.49
N SER A 68 6.54 3.49 -3.67
CA SER A 68 7.55 3.92 -2.70
C SER A 68 7.87 5.41 -2.76
N ARG A 69 7.39 6.12 -3.78
CA ARG A 69 7.60 7.57 -3.93
C ARG A 69 6.96 8.38 -2.80
N GLU A 70 5.81 7.93 -2.32
CA GLU A 70 5.08 8.56 -1.25
C GLU A 70 4.39 7.48 -0.42
N ILE A 71 4.90 7.26 0.79
CA ILE A 71 4.25 6.41 1.77
C ILE A 71 3.54 7.32 2.75
N ARG A 72 2.23 7.13 2.90
CA ARG A 72 1.42 7.86 3.88
C ARG A 72 1.90 7.58 5.29
N GLU A 73 1.83 8.60 6.13
CA GLU A 73 2.05 8.49 7.57
C GLU A 73 1.18 7.37 8.18
N GLY A 74 1.78 6.59 9.08
CA GLY A 74 1.16 5.43 9.73
C GLY A 74 1.03 4.19 8.84
N HIS A 75 1.80 4.12 7.75
CA HIS A 75 1.86 2.96 6.84
C HIS A 75 3.30 2.68 6.38
N GLU A 76 4.28 3.30 7.03
CA GLU A 76 5.70 3.17 6.72
C GLU A 76 6.20 1.79 7.11
N HIS A 77 7.00 1.18 6.25
CA HIS A 77 7.74 0.00 6.64
C HIS A 77 8.99 0.40 7.43
N MET A 78 9.10 -0.07 8.68
CA MET A 78 10.20 0.21 9.59
C MET A 78 11.04 -1.03 9.84
N GLN A 79 12.34 -0.82 10.01
CA GLN A 79 13.27 -1.79 10.59
C GLN A 79 13.73 -1.24 11.94
N VAL A 80 13.56 -2.04 12.99
CA VAL A 80 13.86 -1.63 14.36
C VAL A 80 14.88 -2.59 14.97
N GLN A 81 15.93 -2.02 15.56
CA GLN A 81 16.85 -2.76 16.40
C GLN A 81 16.61 -2.38 17.85
N THR A 82 16.20 -3.34 18.66
CA THR A 82 15.90 -3.16 20.07
C THR A 82 17.18 -3.25 20.90
N ARG A 83 17.14 -2.72 22.14
CA ARG A 83 18.30 -2.72 23.06
C ARG A 83 18.72 -4.13 23.50
N ASP A 84 17.80 -5.09 23.45
CA ASP A 84 18.06 -6.51 23.72
C ASP A 84 18.65 -7.26 22.51
N GLY A 85 18.91 -6.56 21.40
CA GLY A 85 19.58 -7.08 20.21
C GLY A 85 18.65 -7.70 19.16
N ARG A 86 17.32 -7.74 19.37
CA ARG A 86 16.38 -8.20 18.33
C ARG A 86 16.35 -7.21 17.15
N ARG A 87 16.13 -7.76 15.96
CA ARG A 87 15.82 -6.99 14.74
C ARG A 87 14.39 -7.31 14.35
N LEU A 88 13.56 -6.28 14.26
CA LEU A 88 12.15 -6.35 13.91
C LEU A 88 11.91 -5.60 12.62
N SER A 89 10.93 -6.04 11.85
CA SER A 89 10.56 -5.43 10.58
C SER A 89 9.05 -5.50 10.43
N GLY A 90 8.42 -4.40 10.06
CA GLY A 90 6.98 -4.35 9.87
C GLY A 90 6.50 -2.94 9.54
N PHE A 91 5.22 -2.82 9.25
CA PHE A 91 4.56 -1.56 8.96
C PHE A 91 4.18 -0.86 10.26
N LEU A 92 4.42 0.44 10.35
CA LEU A 92 4.01 1.25 11.49
C LEU A 92 2.49 1.19 11.64
N SER A 93 2.00 0.58 12.71
CA SER A 93 0.56 0.52 13.00
C SER A 93 0.15 1.54 14.05
N ASP A 94 0.99 1.78 15.05
CA ASP A 94 0.78 2.78 16.11
C ASP A 94 2.12 3.14 16.76
N GLN A 95 2.22 4.37 17.25
CA GLN A 95 3.37 4.86 18.00
C GLN A 95 2.96 5.89 19.04
N THR A 96 3.38 5.65 20.27
CA THR A 96 3.26 6.59 21.38
C THR A 96 4.64 6.82 22.01
N ASN A 97 4.70 7.64 23.06
CA ASN A 97 5.94 7.86 23.82
C ASN A 97 6.45 6.61 24.58
N ARG A 98 5.67 5.53 24.63
CA ARG A 98 6.00 4.30 25.39
C ARG A 98 5.93 3.02 24.57
N LEU A 99 5.34 3.08 23.37
CA LEU A 99 5.00 1.89 22.60
C LEU A 99 5.21 2.16 21.12
N LEU A 100 5.75 1.17 20.43
CA LEU A 100 5.79 1.08 18.98
C LEU A 100 5.13 -0.24 18.57
N ILE A 101 4.13 -0.18 17.70
CA ILE A 101 3.45 -1.36 17.17
C ILE A 101 3.80 -1.49 15.68
N LEU A 102 4.42 -2.61 15.34
CA LEU A 102 4.77 -2.97 13.97
C LEU A 102 3.88 -4.12 13.50
N ARG A 103 3.17 -3.93 12.38
CA ARG A 103 2.36 -4.95 11.74
C ARG A 103 3.16 -5.71 10.68
N GLY A 104 3.21 -7.03 10.79
CA GLY A 104 3.76 -7.93 9.80
C GLY A 104 2.88 -8.04 8.56
N ILE A 105 3.44 -8.55 7.46
CA ILE A 105 2.69 -8.78 6.21
C ILE A 105 1.61 -9.87 6.35
N ASP A 106 1.74 -10.72 7.36
CA ASP A 106 0.76 -11.73 7.75
C ASP A 106 -0.39 -11.16 8.60
N GLY A 107 -0.32 -9.87 8.94
CA GLY A 107 -1.28 -9.18 9.79
C GLY A 107 -1.03 -9.32 11.29
N SER A 108 0.07 -9.97 11.69
CA SER A 108 0.46 -10.06 13.10
C SER A 108 1.03 -8.75 13.62
N ASP A 109 0.74 -8.38 14.86
CA ASP A 109 1.28 -7.17 15.49
C ASP A 109 2.42 -7.53 16.44
N THR A 110 3.54 -6.83 16.32
CA THR A 110 4.68 -6.89 17.23
C THR A 110 4.75 -5.60 18.03
N VAL A 111 4.68 -5.71 19.35
CA VAL A 111 4.77 -4.56 20.27
C VAL A 111 6.19 -4.43 20.80
N VAL A 112 6.70 -3.21 20.79
CA VAL A 112 8.00 -2.82 21.34
C VAL A 112 7.76 -1.71 22.37
N GLU A 113 8.28 -1.91 23.59
CA GLU A 113 8.25 -0.93 24.69
C GLU A 113 9.58 -0.20 24.84
#